data_AF-A0A6B2DLQ6-F1
#
_entry.id   AF-A0A6B2DLQ6-F1
#
_cell.length_a   1.000
_cell.length_b   1.000
_cell.length_c   1.000
_cell.angle_alpha   90.00
_cell.angle_beta   90.00
_cell.angle_gamma   90.00
#
_symmetry.space_group_name_H-M   'P 1'
#
loop_
_entity.id
_entity.type
_entity.pdbx_description
1 polymer ?
#
loop_
_entity_poly.entity_id
_entity_poly.type
_entity_poly.pdbx_seq_one_letter_code
_entity_poly.pdbx_strand_id
1 'polypeptide(L)' 'MTSAADAVAEAHRREWAAVLAATVRVTRDLDEAEEAVQDAYLQALERWARDGVPDRPGAWLTT' A
#
# COMPACT_ATOMS: atom_id res chain seq x y z
N MET A 1 -15.94 13.39 -4.59
CA MET A 1 -14.50 13.18 -4.85
C MET A 1 -13.97 12.35 -3.70
N THR A 2 -13.55 11.12 -3.94
CA THR A 2 -12.93 10.27 -2.91
C THR A 2 -11.61 10.90 -2.51
N SER A 3 -11.39 11.15 -1.22
CA SER A 3 -10.11 11.69 -0.76
C SER A 3 -8.99 10.65 -0.90
N ALA A 4 -7.74 11.09 -0.90
CA ALA A 4 -6.60 10.15 -0.87
C ALA A 4 -6.67 9.22 0.36
N ALA A 5 -7.12 9.74 1.51
CA ALA A 5 -7.31 8.95 2.72
C ALA A 5 -8.38 7.86 2.54
N ASP A 6 -9.51 8.18 1.89
CA ASP A 6 -10.55 7.19 1.61
C ASP A 6 -10.06 6.10 0.66
N ALA A 7 -9.25 6.48 -0.35
CA ALA A 7 -8.66 5.54 -1.29
C ALA A 7 -7.62 4.62 -0.62
N VAL A 8 -6.76 5.17 0.24
CA VAL A 8 -5.81 4.39 1.05
C VAL A 8 -6.55 3.44 1.97
N ALA A 9 -7.59 3.89 2.66
CA ALA A 9 -8.39 3.05 3.54
C ALA A 9 -9.06 1.90 2.77
N GLU A 10 -9.51 2.14 1.54
CA GLU A 10 -10.08 1.09 0.70
C GLU A 10 -9.02 0.10 0.20
N ALA A 11 -7.87 0.59 -0.26
CA ALA A 11 -6.75 -0.26 -0.66
C ALA A 11 -6.28 -1.12 0.52
N HIS A 12 -6.15 -0.56 1.72
CA HIS A 12 -5.80 -1.31 2.92
C HIS A 12 -6.81 -2.42 3.22
N ARG A 13 -8.12 -2.10 3.21
CA ARG A 13 -9.18 -3.10 3.44
C ARG A 13 -9.15 -4.24 2.43
N ARG A 14 -8.81 -3.97 1.17
CA ARG A 14 -8.87 -4.96 0.08
C ARG A 14 -7.56 -5.72 -0.13
N GLU A 15 -6.43 -5.07 0.07
CA GLU A 15 -5.16 -5.53 -0.49
C GLU A 15 -4.09 -5.82 0.57
N TRP A 16 -4.30 -5.43 1.84
CA TRP A 16 -3.31 -5.60 2.92
C TRP A 16 -2.66 -6.99 2.94
N ALA A 17 -3.47 -8.05 2.99
CA ALA A 17 -2.97 -9.42 3.07
C ALA A 17 -2.17 -9.83 1.82
N ALA A 18 -2.56 -9.34 0.63
CA ALA A 18 -1.89 -9.67 -0.62
C ALA A 18 -0.55 -8.92 -0.77
N VAL A 19 -0.54 -7.64 -0.41
CA VAL A 19 0.67 -6.80 -0.40
C VAL A 19 1.67 -7.35 0.61
N LEU A 20 1.24 -7.61 1.85
CA LEU A 20 2.10 -8.20 2.88
C LEU A 20 2.67 -9.56 2.45
N ALA A 21 1.82 -10.47 1.94
CA ALA A 21 2.29 -11.77 1.46
C ALA A 21 3.28 -11.65 0.29
N ALA A 22 3.10 -10.66 -0.60
CA ALA A 22 4.03 -10.41 -1.68
C ALA A 22 5.39 -9.91 -1.16
N THR A 23 5.38 -8.99 -0.19
CA THR A 23 6.59 -8.45 0.43
C THR A 23 7.35 -9.51 1.23
N VAL A 24 6.66 -10.30 2.07
CA VAL A 24 7.24 -11.41 2.85
C VAL A 24 7.95 -12.43 1.94
N ARG A 25 7.42 -12.67 0.74
CA ARG A 25 8.06 -13.59 -0.23
C ARG A 25 9.46 -13.11 -0.65
N VAL A 26 9.69 -11.80 -0.63
CA VAL A 26 10.96 -11.17 -1.03
C VAL A 26 11.87 -10.98 0.18
N THR A 27 11.38 -10.41 1.28
CA THR A 27 12.19 -10.15 2.49
C THR A 27 12.58 -11.42 3.23
N ARG A 28 11.75 -12.47 3.17
CA ARG A 28 11.86 -13.69 4.01
C ARG A 28 11.78 -13.43 5.51
N ASP A 29 11.28 -12.25 5.88
CA ASP A 29 11.08 -11.79 7.24
C ASP A 29 9.72 -11.08 7.34
N LEU A 30 8.90 -11.49 8.31
CA LEU A 30 7.55 -10.95 8.47
C LEU A 30 7.57 -9.55 9.08
N ASP A 31 8.43 -9.32 10.06
CA ASP A 31 8.48 -8.05 10.79
C ASP A 31 9.01 -6.95 9.85
N GLU A 32 10.07 -7.25 9.10
CA GLU A 32 10.62 -6.33 8.09
C GLU A 32 9.59 -6.05 6.97
N ALA A 33 8.84 -7.07 6.54
CA ALA A 33 7.82 -6.90 5.51
C ALA A 33 6.65 -6.03 6.00
N GLU A 34 6.22 -6.22 7.25
CA GLU A 34 5.13 -5.43 7.81
C GLU A 34 5.52 -3.95 7.89
N GLU A 35 6.71 -3.64 8.38
CA GLU A 35 7.23 -2.26 8.43
C GLU A 35 7.27 -1.63 7.02
N ALA A 36 7.84 -2.34 6.04
CA ALA A 36 7.92 -1.85 4.66
C ALA A 36 6.53 -1.60 4.04
N VAL A 37 5.54 -2.47 4.31
CA VAL A 37 4.18 -2.29 3.80
C VAL A 37 3.47 -1.13 4.48
N GLN A 38 3.67 -0.93 5.78
CA GLN A 38 3.14 0.23 6.49
C GLN A 38 3.71 1.53 5.91
N ASP A 39 5.01 1.58 5.64
CA ASP A 39 5.66 2.71 4.98
C ASP A 39 5.13 2.96 3.56
N ALA A 40 4.83 1.91 2.80
CA ALA A 40 4.21 2.05 1.48
C ALA A 40 2.82 2.68 1.56
N TYR A 41 2.00 2.29 2.54
CA TYR A 41 0.69 2.92 2.77
C TYR A 41 0.81 4.37 3.27
N LEU A 42 1.83 4.69 4.06
CA LEU A 42 2.13 6.07 4.45
C LEU A 42 2.50 6.93 3.24
N GLN A 43 3.38 6.43 2.36
CA GLN A 43 3.73 7.11 1.12
C GLN A 43 2.54 7.28 0.18
N ALA A 44 1.62 6.31 0.16
CA ALA A 44 0.39 6.40 -0.63
C ALA A 44 -0.50 7.58 -0.19
N LEU A 45 -0.61 7.87 1.12
CA LEU A 45 -1.36 9.02 1.62
C LEU A 45 -0.84 10.34 1.03
N GLU A 46 0.47 10.50 0.96
CA GLU A 46 1.11 11.71 0.44
C GLU A 46 1.06 11.78 -1.09
N ARG A 47 1.46 10.69 -1.77
CA ARG A 47 1.58 10.67 -3.24
C ARG A 47 0.21 10.70 -3.90
N TRP A 48 -0.77 9.97 -3.40
CA TRP A 48 -2.09 9.94 -4.04
C TRP A 48 -2.87 11.24 -3.82
N ALA A 49 -2.60 11.97 -2.74
CA ALA A 49 -3.15 13.31 -2.53
C ALA A 49 -2.59 14.32 -3.54
N ARG A 50 -1.30 14.22 -3.88
CA ARG A 50 -0.63 15.13 -4.82
C ARG A 50 -0.88 14.76 -6.28
N ASP A 51 -0.76 13.49 -6.62
CA ASP A 51 -0.67 13.00 -7.99
C ASP A 51 -1.91 12.23 -8.45
N GLY A 52 -2.85 11.99 -7.54
CA GLY A 52 -4.04 11.18 -7.77
C GLY A 52 -3.83 9.70 -7.42
N VAL A 53 -4.95 9.00 -7.23
CA VAL A 53 -4.95 7.56 -6.93
C VAL A 53 -4.62 6.78 -8.22
N PRO A 54 -3.66 5.85 -8.20
CA PRO A 54 -3.33 5.04 -9.37
C PRO A 54 -4.48 4.09 -9.74
N ASP A 55 -4.59 3.73 -11.02
CA ASP A 55 -5.61 2.78 -11.51
C ASP A 55 -5.51 1.39 -10.86
N ARG A 56 -4.30 1.02 -10.39
CA ARG A 56 -4.02 -0.24 -9.70
C ARG A 56 -3.24 -0.01 -8.39
N PRO A 57 -3.93 0.31 -7.29
CA PRO A 57 -3.30 0.56 -5.99
C PRO A 57 -2.39 -0.57 -5.50
N GLY A 58 -2.84 -1.82 -5.56
CA GLY A 58 -2.03 -2.96 -5.06
C GLY A 58 -0.74 -3.20 -5.83
N ALA A 59 -0.74 -2.93 -7.14
CA ALA A 59 0.49 -2.98 -7.93
C ALA A 59 1.44 -1.84 -7.55
N TRP A 60 0.91 -0.65 -7.32
CA TRP A 60 1.70 0.50 -6.86
C TRP A 60 2.34 0.25 -5.49
N LEU A 61 1.61 -0.38 -4.56
CA LEU A 61 2.08 -0.69 -3.21
C LEU A 61 3.16 -1.78 -3.13
N THR A 62 3.42 -2.50 -4.23
CA THR A 62 4.41 -3.60 -4.30
C THR A 62 5.57 -3.31 -5.25
N THR A 63 5.69 -2.06 -5.72
CA THR A 63 6.76 -1.58 -6.60
C THR A 63 7.77 -0.77 -5.81
#